data_AF-A0A1G7EPL2-F1
#
_entry.id   AF-A0A1G7EPL2-F1
#
_cell.length_a   1.000
_cell.length_b   1.000
_cell.length_c   1.000
_cell.angle_alpha   90.00
_cell.angle_beta   90.00
_cell.angle_gamma   90.00
#
_symmetry.space_group_name_H-M   'P 1'
#
loop_
_entity.id
_entity.type
_entity.pdbx_description
1 polymer ?
#
loop_
_entity_poly.entity_id
_entity_poly.type
_entity_poly.pdbx_seq_one_letter_code
_entity_poly.pdbx_strand_id
1 'polypeptide(L)' 'MLIGTSVHAHLRAVRLAAAMAMLGSGRSMTETAYAVGYSSLSHFSKAFRDHAGASPCDWAKRCSGDD' A
#
# COMPACT_ATOMS: atom_id res chain seq x y z
N MET A 1 19.11 19.76 -11.30
CA MET A 1 18.21 19.45 -12.43
C MET A 1 17.12 18.52 -11.89
N LEU A 2 15.97 19.07 -11.49
CA LEU A 2 14.98 18.40 -10.63
C LEU A 2 13.72 18.03 -11.44
N ILE A 3 13.81 17.00 -12.28
CA ILE A 3 12.65 16.38 -12.93
C ILE A 3 12.85 14.85 -12.95
N GLY A 4 12.66 14.20 -11.80
CA GLY A 4 12.99 12.78 -11.64
C GLY A 4 11.92 11.94 -10.95
N THR A 5 10.87 12.55 -10.38
CA THR A 5 9.68 11.80 -9.97
C THR A 5 8.86 11.52 -11.22
N SER A 6 9.34 10.55 -12.01
CA SER A 6 8.62 9.98 -13.14
C SER A 6 7.16 9.76 -12.75
N VAL A 7 6.20 10.12 -13.60
CA VAL A 7 4.75 10.02 -13.34
C VAL A 7 4.37 8.70 -12.65
N HIS A 8 5.08 7.62 -12.97
CA HIS A 8 5.02 6.31 -12.32
C HIS A 8 5.24 6.33 -10.80
N ALA A 9 6.24 7.06 -10.29
CA ALA A 9 6.52 7.21 -8.87
C ALA A 9 5.40 7.97 -8.14
N HIS A 10 4.88 9.03 -8.76
CA HIS A 10 3.74 9.77 -8.21
C HIS A 10 2.47 8.90 -8.18
N LEU A 11 2.15 8.22 -9.28
CA LEU A 11 1.03 7.27 -9.34
C LEU A 11 1.16 6.15 -8.32
N ARG A 12 2.38 5.63 -8.12
CA ARG A 12 2.66 4.63 -7.09
C ARG A 12 2.37 5.17 -5.69
N ALA A 13 2.81 6.38 -5.38
CA ALA A 13 2.53 7.00 -4.09
C ALA A 13 1.02 7.18 -3.85
N VAL A 14 0.28 7.68 -4.84
CA VAL A 14 -1.19 7.84 -4.76
C VAL A 14 -1.89 6.50 -4.54
N ARG A 15 -1.50 5.45 -5.29
CA ARG A 15 -2.04 4.09 -5.12
C ARG A 15 -1.78 3.54 -3.72
N LEU A 16 -0.59 3.74 -3.18
CA LEU A 16 -0.22 3.25 -1.85
C LEU A 16 -0.91 4.04 -0.73
N ALA A 17 -1.14 5.33 -0.91
CA ALA A 17 -1.97 6.13 0.00
C ALA A 17 -3.40 5.61 0.08
N ALA A 18 -4.01 5.29 -1.07
CA ALA A 18 -5.33 4.66 -1.11
C ALA A 18 -5.34 3.26 -0.45
N ALA A 19 -4.26 2.49 -0.64
CA ALA A 19 -4.11 1.20 0.03
C ALA A 19 -4.09 1.31 1.57
N MET A 20 -3.38 2.31 2.12
CA MET A 20 -3.34 2.54 3.56
C MET A 20 -4.73 2.83 4.14
N ALA A 21 -5.54 3.63 3.44
CA ALA A 21 -6.92 3.92 3.84
C ALA A 21 -7.80 2.66 3.83
N MET A 22 -7.69 1.81 2.80
CA MET A 22 -8.45 0.56 2.70
C MET A 22 -8.07 -0.46 3.79
N LEU A 23 -6.78 -0.61 4.07
CA LEU A 23 -6.32 -1.46 5.17
C LEU A 23 -6.78 -0.90 6.52
N GLY A 24 -6.76 0.42 6.69
CA GLY A 24 -7.28 1.10 7.88
C GLY A 24 -8.79 0.91 8.08
N SER A 25 -9.55 0.69 7.01
CA SER A 25 -10.98 0.37 7.07
C SER A 25 -11.25 -1.13 7.23
N GLY A 26 -10.24 -1.95 7.53
CA GLY A 26 -10.39 -3.39 7.75
C GLY A 26 -10.48 -4.25 6.48
N ARG A 27 -10.16 -3.70 5.29
CA ARG A 27 -10.08 -4.54 4.08
C ARG A 27 -8.89 -5.48 4.15
N SER A 28 -9.04 -6.64 3.52
CA SER A 28 -7.94 -7.61 3.42
C SER A 28 -6.79 -7.07 2.55
N MET A 29 -5.57 -7.53 2.83
CA MET A 29 -4.38 -7.20 2.05
C MET A 29 -4.53 -7.58 0.58
N THR A 30 -5.10 -8.76 0.32
CA THR A 30 -5.32 -9.28 -1.03
C THR A 30 -6.23 -8.38 -1.84
N GLU A 31 -7.38 -8.03 -1.28
CA GLU A 31 -8.36 -7.18 -1.95
C GLU A 31 -7.82 -5.77 -2.18
N THR A 32 -7.09 -5.23 -1.20
CA THR A 32 -6.41 -3.94 -1.29
C THR A 32 -5.39 -3.92 -2.43
N ALA A 33 -4.55 -4.95 -2.54
CA ALA A 33 -3.52 -5.01 -3.58
C ALA A 33 -4.12 -5.02 -5.00
N TYR A 34 -5.18 -5.80 -5.21
CA TYR A 34 -5.88 -5.83 -6.49
C TYR A 34 -6.61 -4.51 -6.77
N ALA A 35 -7.25 -3.91 -5.76
CA ALA A 35 -7.97 -2.64 -5.89
C ALA A 35 -7.04 -1.47 -6.30
N VAL A 36 -5.80 -1.46 -5.83
CA VAL A 36 -4.80 -0.43 -6.20
C VAL A 36 -3.99 -0.79 -7.47
N GLY A 37 -4.37 -1.87 -8.15
CA GLY A 37 -3.83 -2.26 -9.45
C GLY A 37 -2.49 -2.99 -9.39
N TYR A 38 -2.21 -3.74 -8.32
CA TYR A 38 -1.09 -4.68 -8.27
C TYR A 38 -1.57 -6.10 -8.60
N SER A 39 -0.84 -6.78 -9.48
CA SER A 39 -1.14 -8.17 -9.85
C SER A 39 -0.56 -9.21 -8.87
N SER A 40 0.28 -8.78 -7.91
CA SER A 40 0.95 -9.68 -6.98
C SER A 40 1.15 -9.05 -5.60
N LEU A 41 0.81 -9.81 -4.56
CA LEU A 41 0.95 -9.42 -3.16
C LEU A 41 2.40 -9.12 -2.77
N SER A 42 3.38 -9.87 -3.30
CA SER A 42 4.80 -9.66 -2.99
C SER A 42 5.30 -8.31 -3.50
N HIS A 43 4.93 -7.93 -4.73
CA HIS A 43 5.26 -6.62 -5.30
C HIS A 43 4.57 -5.49 -4.55
N PHE A 44 3.29 -5.66 -4.24
CA PHE A 44 2.54 -4.72 -3.43
C PHE A 44 3.17 -4.54 -2.05
N SER A 45 3.48 -5.62 -1.34
CA SER A 45 4.02 -5.59 0.02
C SER A 45 5.40 -4.92 0.09
N LYS A 46 6.28 -5.20 -0.87
CA LYS A 46 7.57 -4.50 -0.98
C LYS A 46 7.37 -3.01 -1.27
N ALA A 47 6.47 -2.70 -2.21
CA ALA A 47 6.20 -1.32 -2.59
C ALA A 47 5.54 -0.50 -1.46
N PHE A 48 4.63 -1.13 -0.71
CA PHE A 48 3.92 -0.56 0.41
C PHE A 48 4.88 -0.31 1.58
N ARG A 49 5.73 -1.29 1.93
CA ARG A 49 6.72 -1.12 2.99
C ARG A 49 7.70 0.02 2.72
N ASP A 50 8.14 0.16 1.47
CA ASP A 50 9.00 1.25 1.03
C ASP A 50 8.32 2.64 1.16
N HIS A 51 6.99 2.70 1.08
CA HIS A 51 6.24 3.96 1.17
C HIS A 51 5.71 4.27 2.59
N ALA A 52 5.14 3.28 3.27
CA ALA A 52 4.49 3.39 4.58
C ALA A 52 5.43 3.06 5.75
N GLY A 53 6.63 2.53 5.49
CA GLY A 53 7.61 2.14 6.52
C GLY A 53 7.29 0.81 7.23
N ALA A 54 6.10 0.25 7.04
CA ALA A 54 5.67 -1.02 7.64
C ALA A 54 5.06 -1.95 6.60
N SER A 55 5.00 -3.25 6.88
CA SER A 55 4.31 -4.19 5.99
C SER A 55 2.79 -3.92 5.99
N PRO A 56 2.07 -4.18 4.89
CA PRO A 56 0.62 -4.04 4.87
C PRO A 56 -0.08 -4.94 5.90
N CYS A 57 0.50 -6.10 6.25
CA CYS A 57 -0.02 -6.96 7.32
C CYS A 57 0.10 -6.29 8.70
N ASP A 58 1.26 -5.70 9.01
CA ASP A 58 1.46 -4.96 10.27
C ASP A 58 0.54 -3.74 10.34
N TRP A 59 0.38 -3.03 9.22
CA TRP A 59 -0.54 -1.91 9.13
C TRP A 59 -1.98 -2.34 9.39
N ALA A 60 -2.42 -3.42 8.73
CA ALA A 60 -3.75 -3.99 8.96
C ALA A 60 -3.93 -4.41 10.42
N LYS A 61 -2.96 -5.12 11.03
CA LYS A 61 -3.01 -5.51 12.45
C LYS A 61 -3.14 -4.32 13.40
N ARG A 62 -2.41 -3.24 13.14
CA ARG A 62 -2.47 -2.00 13.94
C ARG A 62 -3.83 -1.31 13.84
N CYS A 63 -4.53 -1.47 12.72
CA CYS A 63 -5.87 -0.95 12.53
C CYS A 63 -6.97 -1.92 12.96
N SER A 64 -6.70 -3.23 12.91
CA SER A 64 -7.68 -4.28 13.17
C SER A 64 -7.78 -4.67 14.63
N GLY A 65 -6.89 -4.19 15.51
CA GLY A 65 -7.02 -4.28 16.97
C GLY A 65 -7.73 -5.54 17.43
N ASP A 66 -7.14 -6.69 17.11
CA ASP A 66 -7.63 -8.00 17.53
C ASP A 66 -7.33 -8.13 19.02
N ASP A 67 -8.39 -8.07 19.83
CA ASP A 67 -8.47 -8.51 21.23
C ASP A 67 -8.51 -10.04 21.29
#